data_AF-A0AA43F5P5-F1
#
_entry.id   AF-A0AA43F5P5-F1
#
_cell.length_a   1.000
_cell.length_b   1.000
_cell.length_c   1.000
_cell.angle_alpha   90.00
_cell.angle_beta   90.00
_cell.angle_gamma   90.00
#
_symmetry.space_group_name_H-M   'P 1'
#
loop_
_entity.id
_entity.type
_entity.pdbx_description
1 polymer ?
#
loop_
_entity_poly.entity_id
_entity_poly.type
_entity_poly.pdbx_seq_one_letter_code
_entity_poly.pdbx_strand_id
1 'polypeptide(L)' 'MVKAKIELQRKDDGWQVKDTTIDYDGQEVQRLGAILHVMEYEEAVKEAKRWTVVMVRERNRKETEDDIVWELEPALPHIS' A
#
# COMPACT_ATOMS: atom_id res chain seq x y z
N MET A 1 -7.50 -10.07 10.88
CA MET A 1 -7.80 -8.92 10.00
C MET A 1 -6.48 -8.23 9.67
N VAL A 2 -6.18 -8.10 8.39
CA VAL A 2 -4.95 -7.43 7.93
C VAL A 2 -5.25 -6.00 7.55
N LYS A 3 -4.42 -5.09 8.02
CA LYS A 3 -4.47 -3.67 7.65
C LYS A 3 -3.20 -3.29 6.94
N ALA A 4 -3.31 -2.53 5.87
CA ALA A 4 -2.17 -2.02 5.13
C ALA A 4 -2.30 -0.51 4.94
N LYS A 5 -1.30 0.23 5.43
CA LYS A 5 -1.16 1.66 5.24
C LYS A 5 -0.12 1.93 4.16
N ILE A 6 -0.51 2.59 3.09
CA ILE A 6 0.37 3.02 2.00
C ILE A 6 0.60 4.51 2.13
N GLU A 7 1.85 4.91 2.34
CA GLU A 7 2.26 6.30 2.31
C GLU A 7 2.83 6.63 0.92
N LEU A 8 2.28 7.68 0.34
CA LEU A 8 2.65 8.24 -0.95
C LEU A 8 3.26 9.62 -0.73
N GLN A 9 4.29 9.93 -1.51
CA GLN A 9 4.94 11.23 -1.54
C GLN A 9 4.77 11.84 -2.92
N ARG A 10 4.31 13.09 -2.97
CA ARG A 10 4.32 13.87 -4.21
C ARG A 10 5.77 14.21 -4.59
N LYS A 11 6.15 13.91 -5.82
CA LYS A 11 7.49 14.13 -6.39
C LYS A 11 7.30 14.75 -7.77
N ASP A 12 7.72 16.00 -7.92
CA ASP A 12 7.55 16.77 -9.16
C ASP A 12 6.08 16.78 -9.63
N ASP A 13 5.82 16.26 -10.82
CA ASP A 13 4.50 16.12 -11.45
C ASP A 13 3.78 14.81 -11.10
N GLY A 14 4.42 13.90 -10.35
CA GLY A 14 3.86 12.58 -10.02
C GLY A 14 3.90 12.20 -8.53
N TRP A 15 3.73 10.91 -8.30
CA TRP A 15 3.63 10.27 -6.99
C TRP A 15 4.61 9.11 -6.87
N GLN A 16 5.15 8.94 -5.67
CA GLN A 16 6.07 7.88 -5.31
C GLN A 16 5.55 7.17 -4.06
N VAL A 17 5.64 5.84 -4.03
CA VAL A 17 5.39 5.07 -2.80
C VAL A 17 6.59 5.28 -1.87
N LYS A 18 6.33 5.88 -0.71
CA LYS A 18 7.33 6.16 0.30
C LYS A 18 7.55 4.96 1.21
N ASP A 19 6.47 4.36 1.70
CA ASP A 19 6.48 3.12 2.47
C ASP A 19 5.10 2.48 2.51
N THR A 20 5.06 1.16 2.73
CA THR A 20 3.84 0.44 3.07
C THR A 20 4.03 -0.31 4.38
N THR A 21 3.12 -0.11 5.32
CA THR A 21 3.11 -0.81 6.61
C THR A 21 1.94 -1.79 6.64
N ILE A 22 2.19 -3.04 7.03
CA ILE A 22 1.20 -4.12 7.10
C ILE A 22 1.09 -4.56 8.56
N ASP A 23 -0.11 -4.50 9.13
CA ASP A 23 -0.42 -4.94 10.48
C ASP A 23 -1.31 -6.19 10.44
N TYR A 24 -0.86 -7.25 11.12
CA TYR A 24 -1.60 -8.48 11.33
C TYR A 24 -2.23 -8.50 12.72
N ASP A 25 -3.54 -8.24 12.81
CA ASP A 25 -4.33 -8.30 14.05
C ASP A 25 -3.74 -7.50 15.24
N GLY A 26 -3.01 -6.41 14.97
CA GLY A 26 -2.40 -5.54 15.98
C GLY A 26 -1.16 -6.14 16.64
N GLN A 27 -0.64 -7.27 16.16
CA GLN A 27 0.42 -8.04 16.83
C GLN A 27 1.76 -7.95 16.11
N GLU A 28 1.75 -7.90 14.78
CA GLU A 28 2.99 -7.86 14.01
C GLU A 28 2.91 -6.87 12.85
N VAL A 29 3.97 -6.08 12.72
CA VAL A 29 4.11 -5.07 11.70
C VAL A 29 5.23 -5.45 10.73
N GLN A 30 4.89 -5.55 9.44
CA GLN A 30 5.83 -5.68 8.34
C GLN A 30 5.89 -4.39 7.53
N ARG A 31 7.06 -4.08 6.95
CA ARG A 31 7.25 -2.88 6.14
C ARG A 31 7.82 -3.21 4.76
N LEU A 32 7.23 -2.59 3.74
CA LEU A 32 7.79 -2.47 2.41
C LEU A 32 8.42 -1.08 2.28
N GLY A 33 9.69 -1.04 1.86
CA GLY A 33 10.39 0.23 1.62
C GLY A 33 9.85 0.99 0.41
N ALA A 34 10.44 2.15 0.14
CA ALA A 34 10.05 3.00 -0.98
C ALA A 34 10.16 2.28 -2.33
N ILE A 35 9.18 2.51 -3.22
CA ILE A 35 9.26 2.13 -4.62
C ILE A 35 9.85 3.34 -5.35
N LEU A 36 11.08 3.22 -5.84
CA LEU A 36 11.88 4.35 -6.33
C LEU A 36 11.45 4.92 -7.69
N HIS A 37 10.23 4.63 -8.13
CA HIS A 37 9.66 5.08 -9.39
C HIS A 37 8.58 6.15 -9.13
N VAL A 38 8.61 7.23 -9.92
CA VAL A 38 7.58 8.28 -9.90
C VAL A 38 6.53 7.92 -10.96
N MET A 39 5.26 7.92 -10.56
CA MET A 39 4.13 7.44 -11.36
C MET A 39 2.90 8.34 -11.14
N GLU A 40 1.85 8.12 -11.92
CA GLU A 40 0.53 8.64 -11.59
C GLU A 40 0.05 8.08 -10.25
N TYR A 41 -0.79 8.84 -9.52
CA TYR A 41 -1.27 8.43 -8.19
C TYR A 41 -1.91 7.03 -8.20
N GLU A 42 -2.80 6.78 -9.16
CA GLU A 42 -3.49 5.49 -9.26
C GLU A 42 -2.54 4.33 -9.53
N GLU A 43 -1.50 4.56 -10.34
CA GLU A 43 -0.48 3.56 -10.64
C GLU A 43 0.42 3.30 -9.43
N ALA A 44 0.79 4.34 -8.68
CA ALA A 44 1.53 4.20 -7.43
C ALA A 44 0.72 3.38 -6.39
N VAL A 45 -0.59 3.62 -6.28
CA VAL A 45 -1.49 2.84 -5.41
C VAL A 45 -1.58 1.38 -5.88
N LYS A 46 -1.81 1.14 -7.18
CA LYS A 46 -1.91 -0.22 -7.75
C LYS A 46 -0.63 -1.02 -7.51
N GLU A 47 0.52 -0.41 -7.76
CA GLU A 47 1.82 -1.05 -7.57
C GLU A 47 2.06 -1.36 -6.09
N ALA A 48 1.80 -0.42 -5.17
CA ALA A 48 1.91 -0.64 -3.73
C ALA A 48 1.01 -1.79 -3.25
N LYS A 49 -0.25 -1.82 -3.69
CA LYS A 49 -1.20 -2.89 -3.36
C LYS A 49 -0.72 -4.24 -3.88
N ARG A 50 -0.25 -4.30 -5.13
CA ARG A 50 0.24 -5.53 -5.75
C ARG A 50 1.36 -6.16 -4.93
N TRP A 51 2.39 -5.39 -4.57
CA TRP A 51 3.49 -5.88 -3.74
C TRP A 51 3.00 -6.30 -2.35
N THR A 52 2.11 -5.52 -1.76
CA THR A 52 1.53 -5.82 -0.45
C THR A 52 0.79 -7.15 -0.44
N VAL A 53 -0.05 -7.43 -1.45
CA VAL A 53 -0.77 -8.69 -1.58
C VAL A 53 0.19 -9.87 -1.74
N VAL A 54 1.28 -9.72 -2.49
CA VAL A 54 2.32 -10.75 -2.60
C VAL A 54 2.91 -11.08 -1.23
N MET A 55 3.32 -10.06 -0.47
CA MET A 55 3.89 -10.23 0.88
C MET A 55 2.89 -10.87 1.85
N VAL A 56 1.63 -10.42 1.84
CA VAL A 56 0.57 -10.98 2.67
C VAL A 56 0.34 -12.45 2.34
N ARG A 57 0.29 -12.83 1.06
CA ARG A 57 0.09 -14.21 0.63
C ARG A 57 1.24 -15.15 0.94
N GLU A 58 2.48 -14.66 0.90
CA GLU A 58 3.65 -15.44 1.32
C GLU A 58 3.51 -15.90 2.78
N ARG A 59 2.88 -15.06 3.61
CA ARG A 59 2.65 -15.33 5.03
C ARG A 59 1.35 -16.08 5.31
N ASN A 60 0.26 -15.65 4.71
CA ASN A 60 -1.08 -16.20 4.91
C ASN A 60 -1.76 -16.44 3.56
N ARG A 61 -1.60 -17.65 3.02
CA ARG A 61 -2.01 -18.03 1.65
C ARG A 61 -3.49 -17.85 1.33
N LYS A 62 -4.34 -17.58 2.32
CA LYS A 62 -5.79 -17.43 2.14
C LYS A 62 -6.24 -16.00 1.85
N GLU A 63 -5.43 -14.99 2.19
CA GLU A 63 -5.82 -13.59 2.06
C GLU A 63 -5.68 -13.07 0.62
N THR A 64 -6.67 -12.29 0.21
CA THR A 64 -6.77 -11.61 -1.08
C THR A 64 -6.75 -10.10 -0.89
N GLU A 65 -6.71 -9.33 -1.98
CA GLU A 65 -6.74 -7.86 -1.89
C GLU A 65 -7.98 -7.35 -1.14
N ASP A 66 -9.12 -8.03 -1.32
CA ASP A 66 -10.41 -7.68 -0.71
C ASP A 66 -10.45 -7.95 0.80
N ASP A 67 -9.55 -8.80 1.32
CA ASP A 67 -9.45 -9.12 2.75
C ASP A 67 -8.61 -8.10 3.54
N ILE A 68 -7.93 -7.19 2.83
CA ILE A 68 -7.03 -6.19 3.42
C ILE A 68 -7.77 -4.86 3.56
N VAL A 69 -7.72 -4.30 4.77
CA VAL A 69 -8.20 -2.93 5.00
C VAL A 69 -7.10 -1.96 4.57
N TRP A 70 -7.38 -1.16 3.55
CA TRP A 70 -6.42 -0.22 2.96
C TRP A 70 -6.57 1.19 3.52
N GLU A 71 -5.46 1.77 3.96
CA GLU A 71 -5.33 3.18 4.33
C GLU A 71 -4.33 3.85 3.38
N LEU A 72 -4.75 4.93 2.72
CA LEU A 72 -3.92 5.67 1.77
C LEU A 72 -3.61 7.07 2.33
N GLU A 73 -2.34 7.45 2.35
CA GLU A 73 -1.91 8.77 2.78
C GLU A 73 -0.96 9.42 1.75
N PRO A 74 -1.27 10.61 1.21
CA PRO A 74 -2.56 11.29 1.32
C PRO A 74 -3.63 10.56 0.52
N ALA A 75 -4.85 10.50 1.06
CA ALA A 75 -6.02 10.15 0.26
C ALA A 75 -6.31 11.30 -0.71
N LEU A 76 -6.33 11.04 -2.02
CA LEU A 76 -6.86 12.03 -2.95
C LEU A 76 -8.34 12.27 -2.65
N PRO A 77 -8.81 13.53 -2.68
CA PRO A 77 -10.23 13.80 -2.57
C PRO A 77 -10.95 13.10 -3.73
N HIS A 78 -11.96 12.29 -3.42
CA HIS A 78 -12.90 11.80 -4.43
C HIS A 78 -13.57 13.02 -5.06
N ILE A 79 -13.08 13.46 -6.21
CA ILE A 79 -13.80 14.40 -7.05
C ILE A 79 -14.95 13.61 -7.64
N SER A 80 -16.11 13.66 -6.97
CA SER A 80 -17.38 13.10 -7.44
C SER A 80 -18.02 14.02 -8.47
#